data_AF-A0A2E3RNZ5-F1
#
_entry.id   AF-A0A2E3RNZ5-F1
#
_cell.length_a   1.000
_cell.length_b   1.000
_cell.length_c   1.000
_cell.angle_alpha   90.00
_cell.angle_beta   90.00
_cell.angle_gamma   90.00
#
_symmetry.space_group_name_H-M   'P 1'
#
loop_
_entity.id
_entity.type
_entity.pdbx_description
1 polymer ?
#
loop_
_entity_poly.entity_id
_entity_poly.type
_entity_poly.pdbx_seq_one_letter_code
_entity_poly.pdbx_strand_id
1 'polypeptide(L)'
;MPDVSRLAMCGLIGASMLTMSMVGCAEEEPPPPVVVAPPPPPPPPPPPPKLTPISELMLTYNIDDRVKLMEADAPDTDEKRIAVLKFYDGFARGRNEAVKQMLSLPDQVQMDLIVDNGSWKNTTENISRIDVKTGQHDGDEVTLAIFHVGMEFEPQLWTYYMEPVEFSAEPTPLDVMNQLSGDDWIQAWFDLLAREMEIAMAPDEEIEIPQENFDEEEDTPANVGGSEGLGAPGRPGKRPTAPRVKPPGLPPGGPAGQ
;
A
#
# COMPACT_ATOMS: atom_id res chain seq x y z
N MET A 1 19.09 21.29 2.72
CA MET A 1 20.43 21.78 2.32
C MET A 1 21.44 20.69 2.65
N PRO A 2 22.45 20.38 1.83
CA PRO A 2 22.83 20.87 0.49
C PRO A 2 22.56 19.73 -0.55
N ASP A 3 22.99 19.66 -1.82
CA ASP A 3 23.78 20.50 -2.71
C ASP A 3 23.44 20.10 -4.16
N VAL A 4 23.45 21.04 -5.09
CA VAL A 4 23.18 20.87 -6.53
C VAL A 4 24.34 21.52 -7.27
N SER A 5 25.11 20.77 -8.07
CA SER A 5 26.05 21.26 -9.12
C SER A 5 26.61 20.03 -9.85
N ARG A 6 26.46 19.71 -11.14
CA ARG A 6 26.47 20.41 -12.45
C ARG A 6 27.81 21.05 -12.87
N LEU A 7 28.28 20.61 -14.06
CA LEU A 7 29.22 21.25 -15.02
C LEU A 7 30.70 21.32 -14.61
N ALA A 8 31.73 21.32 -15.48
CA ALA A 8 31.94 21.48 -16.93
C ALA A 8 33.35 20.89 -17.25
N MET A 9 33.62 20.22 -18.38
CA MET A 9 33.90 20.70 -19.76
C MET A 9 35.12 21.65 -19.92
N CYS A 10 36.02 21.22 -20.82
CA CYS A 10 36.98 21.96 -21.67
C CYS A 10 38.14 22.76 -21.05
N GLY A 11 39.36 22.44 -21.52
CA GLY A 11 40.54 23.30 -21.41
C GLY A 11 41.64 22.89 -22.40
N LEU A 12 41.73 23.60 -23.53
CA LEU A 12 42.80 23.58 -24.55
C LEU A 12 43.74 24.78 -24.29
N ILE A 13 44.93 24.76 -24.94
CA ILE A 13 45.96 25.85 -25.08
C ILE A 13 47.05 25.82 -23.98
N GLY A 14 48.37 25.93 -24.21
CA GLY A 14 49.20 26.10 -25.41
C GLY A 14 50.68 26.44 -25.04
N ALA A 15 51.63 26.00 -25.88
CA ALA A 15 53.01 26.44 -26.18
C ALA A 15 53.99 27.02 -25.12
N SER A 16 55.26 26.54 -25.10
CA SER A 16 56.42 27.31 -25.63
C SER A 16 57.75 26.52 -25.69
N MET A 17 58.63 27.01 -26.58
CA MET A 17 59.82 26.44 -27.24
C MET A 17 61.09 26.20 -26.39
N LEU A 18 61.93 25.25 -26.82
CA LEU A 18 63.38 25.44 -26.92
C LEU A 18 64.01 24.56 -28.03
N THR A 19 64.87 25.17 -28.84
CA THR A 19 65.55 24.66 -30.04
C THR A 19 66.86 23.92 -29.74
N MET A 20 67.19 22.85 -30.50
CA MET A 20 68.57 22.56 -30.93
C MET A 20 68.63 21.54 -32.09
N SER A 21 69.44 21.88 -33.09
CA SER A 21 69.64 21.20 -34.38
C SER A 21 70.58 19.99 -34.29
N MET A 22 70.33 18.92 -35.08
CA MET A 22 71.39 18.18 -35.79
C MET A 22 70.84 17.56 -37.08
N VAL A 23 71.61 17.76 -38.15
CA VAL A 23 71.49 17.18 -39.49
C VAL A 23 71.98 15.73 -39.43
N GLY A 24 71.23 14.79 -40.01
CA GLY A 24 71.67 13.41 -40.21
C GLY A 24 70.76 12.68 -41.20
N CYS A 25 71.29 12.41 -42.40
CA CYS A 25 70.66 11.63 -43.45
C CYS A 25 70.34 10.20 -42.99
N ALA A 26 69.08 9.79 -43.15
CA ALA A 26 68.72 8.45 -43.57
C ALA A 26 67.32 8.53 -44.16
N GLU A 27 67.21 8.20 -45.45
CA GLU A 27 65.94 7.97 -46.12
C GLU A 27 65.38 6.66 -45.55
N GLU A 28 64.56 6.78 -44.51
CA GLU A 28 63.90 5.66 -43.85
C GLU A 28 62.60 5.36 -44.57
N GLU A 29 62.57 4.20 -45.22
CA GLU A 29 61.41 3.63 -45.90
C GLU A 29 60.20 3.62 -44.93
N PRO A 30 59.03 4.14 -45.33
CA PRO A 30 57.87 4.14 -44.43
C PRO A 30 57.50 2.70 -44.09
N PRO A 31 57.37 2.34 -42.79
CA PRO A 31 56.98 0.99 -42.43
C PRO A 31 55.61 0.69 -43.05
N PRO A 32 55.39 -0.53 -43.57
CA PRO A 32 54.11 -0.91 -44.13
C PRO A 32 53.02 -0.67 -43.08
N PRO A 33 51.84 -0.16 -43.48
CA PRO A 33 50.75 0.09 -42.54
C PRO A 33 50.46 -1.22 -41.81
N VAL A 34 50.66 -1.21 -40.49
CA VAL A 34 50.23 -2.32 -39.63
C VAL A 34 48.71 -2.35 -39.76
N VAL A 35 48.21 -3.30 -40.55
CA VAL A 35 46.79 -3.61 -40.60
C VAL A 35 46.46 -4.22 -39.25
N VAL A 36 46.11 -3.38 -38.28
CA VAL A 36 45.53 -3.81 -37.01
C VAL A 36 44.21 -4.47 -37.37
N ALA A 37 44.17 -5.80 -37.28
CA ALA A 37 42.94 -6.54 -37.46
C ALA A 37 41.87 -5.94 -36.52
N PRO A 38 40.65 -5.67 -37.01
CA PRO A 38 39.61 -5.12 -36.16
C PRO A 38 39.41 -6.06 -34.95
N PRO A 39 39.23 -5.49 -33.74
CA PRO A 39 39.02 -6.30 -32.55
C PRO A 39 37.86 -7.27 -32.80
N PRO A 40 37.95 -8.52 -32.31
CA PRO A 40 36.88 -9.49 -32.48
C PRO A 40 35.57 -8.88 -31.94
N PRO A 41 34.45 -9.10 -32.64
CA PRO A 41 33.16 -8.61 -32.17
C PRO A 41 32.91 -9.10 -30.74
N PRO A 42 32.30 -8.26 -29.88
CA PRO A 42 31.99 -8.67 -28.52
C PRO A 42 31.13 -9.94 -28.56
N PRO A 43 31.37 -10.90 -27.64
CA PRO A 43 30.58 -12.11 -27.58
C PRO A 43 29.11 -11.74 -27.39
N PRO A 44 28.18 -12.49 -28.02
CA PRO A 44 26.76 -12.23 -27.85
C PRO A 44 26.36 -12.37 -26.37
N PRO A 45 25.36 -11.58 -25.91
CA PRO A 45 24.87 -11.69 -24.55
C PRO A 45 24.35 -13.10 -24.26
N PRO A 46 24.48 -13.60 -23.01
CA PRO A 46 23.95 -14.90 -22.63
C PRO A 46 22.44 -15.00 -22.92
N PRO A 47 21.93 -16.17 -23.32
CA PRO A 47 20.49 -16.37 -23.41
C PRO A 47 19.84 -16.14 -22.03
N PRO A 48 18.62 -15.58 -21.97
CA PRO A 48 17.91 -15.39 -20.71
C PRO A 48 17.70 -16.73 -20.00
N PRO A 49 17.69 -16.74 -18.65
CA PRO A 49 17.36 -17.94 -17.89
C PRO A 49 16.01 -18.50 -18.35
N LYS A 50 15.94 -19.81 -18.54
CA LYS A 50 14.67 -20.46 -18.84
C LYS A 50 13.87 -20.58 -17.55
N LEU A 51 12.73 -19.89 -17.48
CA LEU A 51 11.80 -20.01 -16.35
C LEU A 51 11.10 -21.36 -16.36
N THR A 52 10.90 -21.93 -15.18
CA THR A 52 10.15 -23.16 -15.01
C THR A 52 8.65 -22.84 -15.17
N PRO A 53 7.91 -23.58 -16.01
CA PRO A 53 6.47 -23.38 -16.15
C PRO A 53 5.74 -23.52 -14.82
N ILE A 54 4.72 -22.69 -14.59
CA ILE A 54 3.85 -22.73 -13.40
C ILE A 54 3.29 -24.14 -13.19
N SER A 55 2.86 -24.82 -14.25
CA SER A 55 2.35 -26.19 -14.16
C SER A 55 3.37 -27.19 -13.58
N GLU A 56 4.65 -27.03 -13.91
CA GLU A 56 5.73 -27.88 -13.39
C GLU A 56 6.05 -27.53 -11.93
N LEU A 57 6.04 -26.24 -11.58
CA LEU A 57 6.20 -25.78 -10.19
C LEU A 57 5.03 -26.25 -9.31
N MET A 58 3.80 -26.14 -9.79
CA MET A 58 2.61 -26.64 -9.08
C MET A 58 2.72 -28.13 -8.78
N LEU A 59 3.15 -28.93 -9.76
CA LEU A 59 3.39 -30.36 -9.56
C LEU A 59 4.52 -30.62 -8.56
N THR A 60 5.66 -29.93 -8.71
CA THR A 60 6.86 -30.11 -7.89
C THR A 60 6.61 -29.80 -6.42
N TYR A 61 5.88 -28.72 -6.14
CA TYR A 61 5.56 -28.28 -4.78
C TYR A 61 4.21 -28.78 -4.27
N ASN A 62 3.51 -29.61 -5.05
CA ASN A 62 2.17 -30.12 -4.73
C ASN A 62 1.20 -28.98 -4.35
N ILE A 63 1.16 -27.94 -5.18
CA ILE A 63 0.27 -26.79 -5.00
C ILE A 63 -1.17 -27.24 -5.24
N ASP A 64 -2.07 -26.83 -4.37
CA ASP A 64 -3.51 -27.09 -4.48
C ASP A 64 -4.06 -26.59 -5.82
N ASP A 65 -4.91 -27.41 -6.47
CA ASP A 65 -5.41 -27.12 -7.80
C ASP A 65 -6.39 -25.93 -7.83
N ARG A 66 -6.91 -25.48 -6.69
CA ARG A 66 -7.71 -24.26 -6.58
C ARG A 66 -6.92 -23.01 -6.86
N VAL A 67 -5.59 -23.03 -6.71
CA VAL A 67 -4.71 -21.88 -7.03
C VAL A 67 -4.52 -21.78 -8.54
N LYS A 68 -4.93 -20.66 -9.14
CA LYS A 68 -4.84 -20.39 -10.58
C LYS A 68 -3.94 -19.19 -10.84
N LEU A 69 -2.68 -19.47 -11.15
CA LEU A 69 -1.72 -18.48 -11.65
C LEU A 69 -1.44 -18.76 -13.13
N MET A 70 -1.70 -17.79 -14.00
CA MET A 70 -1.43 -17.90 -15.44
C MET A 70 0.03 -17.57 -15.74
N GLU A 71 0.63 -18.19 -16.75
CA GLU A 71 2.02 -17.89 -17.17
C GLU A 71 2.21 -16.42 -17.55
N ALA A 72 1.18 -15.78 -18.13
CA ALA A 72 1.23 -14.38 -18.52
C ALA A 72 1.21 -13.42 -17.31
N ASP A 73 0.64 -13.87 -16.19
CA ASP A 73 0.52 -13.10 -14.95
C ASP A 73 1.57 -13.55 -13.92
N ALA A 74 2.51 -14.43 -14.28
CA ALA A 74 3.47 -15.03 -13.37
C ALA A 74 4.73 -14.16 -13.21
N PRO A 75 5.35 -14.15 -12.01
CA PRO A 75 6.60 -13.44 -11.80
C PRO A 75 7.73 -13.89 -12.75
N ASP A 76 8.73 -13.01 -12.90
CA ASP A 76 9.85 -13.15 -13.83
C ASP A 76 11.00 -14.02 -13.32
N THR A 77 10.89 -14.57 -12.11
CA THR A 77 11.85 -15.55 -11.56
C THR A 77 11.15 -16.73 -10.90
N ASP A 78 11.82 -17.88 -10.87
CA ASP A 78 11.28 -19.10 -10.24
C ASP A 78 11.08 -18.91 -8.73
N GLU A 79 11.97 -18.20 -8.05
CA GLU A 79 11.87 -17.93 -6.61
C GLU A 79 10.58 -17.17 -6.28
N LYS A 80 10.27 -16.11 -7.03
CA LYS A 80 9.04 -15.33 -6.87
C LYS A 80 7.80 -16.16 -7.21
N ARG A 81 7.83 -16.93 -8.31
CA ARG A 81 6.75 -17.86 -8.69
C ARG A 81 6.45 -18.84 -7.55
N ILE A 82 7.48 -19.43 -6.97
CA ILE A 82 7.35 -20.40 -5.86
C ILE A 82 6.80 -19.73 -4.60
N ALA A 83 7.26 -18.53 -4.26
CA ALA A 83 6.76 -17.78 -3.10
C ALA A 83 5.25 -17.51 -3.21
N VAL A 84 4.82 -16.94 -4.34
CA VAL A 84 3.40 -16.66 -4.63
C VAL A 84 2.56 -17.93 -4.59
N LEU A 85 3.00 -19.01 -5.25
CA LEU A 85 2.26 -20.28 -5.26
C LEU A 85 2.11 -20.88 -3.85
N LYS A 86 3.17 -20.87 -3.04
CA LYS A 86 3.14 -21.39 -1.66
C LYS A 86 2.27 -20.54 -0.74
N PHE A 87 2.30 -19.23 -0.90
CA PHE A 87 1.45 -18.32 -0.13
C PHE A 87 -0.03 -18.67 -0.32
N TYR A 88 -0.48 -18.78 -1.57
CA TYR A 88 -1.88 -19.11 -1.88
C TYR A 88 -2.25 -20.58 -1.66
N ASP A 89 -1.31 -21.54 -1.77
CA ASP A 89 -1.52 -22.92 -1.31
C ASP A 89 -1.88 -22.97 0.18
N GLY A 90 -1.26 -22.09 0.98
CA GLY A 90 -1.56 -21.93 2.40
C GLY A 90 -3.03 -21.59 2.66
N PHE A 91 -3.58 -20.61 1.93
CA PHE A 91 -5.00 -20.27 2.01
C PHE A 91 -5.90 -21.40 1.52
N ALA A 92 -5.64 -21.95 0.34
CA ALA A 92 -6.45 -23.03 -0.23
C ALA A 92 -6.58 -24.19 0.78
N ARG A 93 -5.49 -24.59 1.41
CA ARG A 93 -5.46 -25.72 2.35
C ARG A 93 -5.77 -25.34 3.81
N GLY A 94 -6.10 -24.08 4.09
CA GLY A 94 -6.39 -23.59 5.44
C GLY A 94 -5.20 -23.67 6.41
N ARG A 95 -3.96 -23.60 5.92
CA ARG A 95 -2.72 -23.69 6.72
C ARG A 95 -2.32 -22.32 7.28
N ASN A 96 -3.06 -21.84 8.29
CA ASN A 96 -2.86 -20.53 8.91
C ASN A 96 -1.40 -20.28 9.33
N GLU A 97 -0.74 -21.23 10.01
CA GLU A 97 0.64 -21.04 10.48
C GLU A 97 1.64 -20.82 9.34
N ALA A 98 1.44 -21.49 8.21
CA ALA A 98 2.31 -21.35 7.04
C ALA A 98 2.12 -19.98 6.39
N VAL A 99 0.87 -19.53 6.25
CA VAL A 99 0.56 -18.18 5.73
C VAL A 99 1.08 -17.11 6.68
N LYS A 100 0.83 -17.25 7.99
CA LYS A 100 1.27 -16.31 9.02
C LYS A 100 2.77 -16.07 8.96
N GLN A 101 3.59 -17.10 8.82
CA GLN A 101 5.05 -16.96 8.74
C GLN A 101 5.54 -16.17 7.52
N MET A 102 4.71 -16.04 6.49
CA MET A 102 5.00 -15.28 5.27
C MET A 102 4.42 -13.86 5.32
N LEU A 103 3.66 -13.50 6.36
CA LEU A 103 3.04 -12.18 6.48
C LEU A 103 3.96 -11.20 7.23
N SER A 104 3.77 -9.91 6.95
CA SER A 104 4.34 -8.81 7.73
C SER A 104 3.94 -8.91 9.21
N LEU A 105 4.76 -8.38 10.12
CA LEU A 105 4.45 -8.43 11.56
C LEU A 105 3.07 -7.87 11.93
N PRO A 106 2.62 -6.72 11.39
CA PRO A 106 1.24 -6.25 11.61
C PRO A 106 0.18 -7.24 11.15
N ASP A 107 0.36 -7.84 9.98
CA ASP A 107 -0.61 -8.78 9.41
C ASP A 107 -0.62 -10.13 10.13
N GLN A 108 0.49 -10.52 10.75
CA GLN A 108 0.53 -11.69 11.63
C GLN A 108 -0.39 -11.53 12.84
N VAL A 109 -0.48 -10.33 13.41
CA VAL A 109 -1.40 -10.04 14.53
C VAL A 109 -2.85 -10.10 14.07
N GLN A 110 -3.15 -9.60 12.87
CA GLN A 110 -4.50 -9.72 12.30
C GLN A 110 -4.86 -11.17 12.00
N MET A 111 -3.91 -11.95 11.47
CA MET A 111 -4.08 -13.38 11.25
C MET A 111 -4.44 -14.11 12.55
N ASP A 112 -3.78 -13.78 13.67
CA ASP A 112 -4.11 -14.37 14.97
C ASP A 112 -5.56 -14.07 15.38
N LEU A 113 -6.02 -12.84 15.21
CA LEU A 113 -7.40 -12.47 15.50
C LEU A 113 -8.41 -13.22 14.62
N ILE A 114 -8.10 -13.38 13.32
CA ILE A 114 -8.94 -14.09 12.34
C ILE A 114 -8.99 -15.60 12.64
N VAL A 115 -7.89 -16.17 13.13
CA VAL A 115 -7.84 -17.57 13.55
C VAL A 115 -8.60 -17.76 14.86
N ASP A 116 -8.36 -16.91 15.86
CA ASP A 116 -8.97 -16.98 17.19
C ASP A 116 -10.50 -16.82 17.14
N ASN A 117 -11.01 -15.95 16.25
CA ASN A 117 -12.44 -15.77 16.07
C ASN A 117 -13.10 -16.83 15.16
N GLY A 118 -12.32 -17.79 14.63
CA GLY A 118 -12.78 -18.89 13.79
C GLY A 118 -13.04 -18.53 12.33
N SER A 119 -12.91 -17.26 11.93
CA SER A 119 -13.16 -16.81 10.56
C SER A 119 -12.21 -17.46 9.57
N TRP A 120 -10.94 -17.69 9.94
CA TRP A 120 -9.96 -18.36 9.07
C TRP A 120 -10.50 -19.69 8.54
N LYS A 121 -10.95 -20.55 9.45
CA LYS A 121 -11.44 -21.89 9.12
C LYS A 121 -12.71 -21.79 8.29
N ASN A 122 -13.67 -20.96 8.71
CA ASN A 122 -14.93 -20.78 8.00
C ASN A 122 -14.72 -20.30 6.55
N THR A 123 -13.81 -19.34 6.34
CA THR A 123 -13.51 -18.82 5.00
C THR A 123 -12.77 -19.86 4.16
N THR A 124 -11.69 -20.45 4.69
CA THR A 124 -10.82 -21.34 3.90
C THR A 124 -11.46 -22.67 3.52
N GLU A 125 -12.38 -23.21 4.33
CA GLU A 125 -13.16 -24.41 3.98
C GLU A 125 -14.12 -24.18 2.80
N ASN A 126 -14.52 -22.93 2.56
CA ASN A 126 -15.45 -22.56 1.50
C ASN A 126 -14.74 -22.03 0.23
N ILE A 127 -13.40 -21.98 0.20
CA ILE A 127 -12.64 -21.60 -0.99
C ILE A 127 -12.79 -22.69 -2.05
N SER A 128 -13.42 -22.34 -3.17
CA SER A 128 -13.57 -23.18 -4.35
C SER A 128 -12.53 -22.90 -5.43
N ARG A 129 -11.96 -21.68 -5.45
CA ARG A 129 -10.96 -21.22 -6.42
C ARG A 129 -10.25 -19.96 -5.90
N ILE A 130 -8.99 -19.79 -6.31
CA ILE A 130 -8.20 -18.59 -6.09
C ILE A 130 -7.60 -18.17 -7.44
N ASP A 131 -8.09 -17.08 -8.03
CA ASP A 131 -7.50 -16.50 -9.23
C ASP A 131 -6.40 -15.51 -8.82
N VAL A 132 -5.18 -15.74 -9.28
CA VAL A 132 -4.00 -14.99 -8.87
C VAL A 132 -3.45 -14.20 -10.04
N LYS A 133 -3.20 -12.92 -9.81
CA LYS A 133 -2.46 -12.01 -10.68
C LYS A 133 -1.22 -11.51 -9.96
N THR A 134 -0.16 -11.27 -10.71
CA THR A 134 1.03 -10.56 -10.20
C THR A 134 1.38 -9.41 -11.12
N GLY A 135 2.11 -8.45 -10.57
CA GLY A 135 2.54 -7.25 -11.27
C GLY A 135 3.51 -6.46 -10.41
N GLN A 136 3.76 -5.23 -10.81
CA GLN A 136 4.57 -4.29 -10.03
C GLN A 136 3.82 -2.98 -9.89
N HIS A 137 4.00 -2.32 -8.76
CA HIS A 137 3.51 -0.96 -8.52
C HIS A 137 4.60 -0.18 -7.78
N ASP A 138 4.96 1.00 -8.29
CA ASP A 138 6.01 1.86 -7.71
C ASP A 138 7.36 1.18 -7.41
N GLY A 139 7.67 0.09 -8.14
CA GLY A 139 8.90 -0.68 -7.99
C GLY A 139 8.80 -1.85 -7.01
N ASP A 140 7.69 -1.98 -6.29
CA ASP A 140 7.38 -3.12 -5.43
C ASP A 140 6.69 -4.24 -6.22
N GLU A 141 6.95 -5.48 -5.82
CA GLU A 141 6.25 -6.64 -6.38
C GLU A 141 4.88 -6.78 -5.72
N VAL A 142 3.85 -7.03 -6.54
CA VAL A 142 2.46 -7.06 -6.10
C VAL A 142 1.80 -8.35 -6.55
N THR A 143 0.93 -8.90 -5.71
CA THR A 143 0.00 -9.95 -6.09
C THR A 143 -1.41 -9.62 -5.65
N LEU A 144 -2.36 -9.84 -6.56
CA LEU A 144 -3.79 -9.74 -6.31
C LEU A 144 -4.37 -11.15 -6.38
N ALA A 145 -5.14 -11.55 -5.38
CA ALA A 145 -5.96 -12.74 -5.46
C ALA A 145 -7.44 -12.43 -5.32
N ILE A 146 -8.24 -13.18 -6.07
CA ILE A 146 -9.69 -13.21 -5.93
C ILE A 146 -10.06 -14.59 -5.42
N PHE A 147 -10.52 -14.64 -4.17
CA PHE A 147 -10.98 -15.85 -3.52
C PHE A 147 -12.45 -16.06 -3.85
N HIS A 148 -12.79 -17.21 -4.41
CA HIS A 148 -14.16 -17.63 -4.66
C HIS A 148 -14.64 -18.41 -3.44
N VAL A 149 -15.26 -17.71 -2.49
CA VAL A 149 -15.67 -18.24 -1.18
C VAL A 149 -17.18 -18.43 -1.16
N GLY A 150 -17.66 -19.67 -1.17
CA GLY A 150 -19.10 -19.95 -1.26
C GLY A 150 -19.70 -19.39 -2.55
N MET A 151 -20.51 -18.32 -2.44
CA MET A 151 -21.13 -17.62 -3.58
C MET A 151 -20.57 -16.20 -3.79
N GLU A 152 -19.55 -15.82 -3.04
CA GLU A 152 -18.99 -14.47 -3.00
C GLU A 152 -17.56 -14.44 -3.55
N PHE A 153 -17.14 -13.24 -3.98
CA PHE A 153 -15.79 -12.96 -4.42
C PHE A 153 -15.13 -12.02 -3.43
N GLU A 154 -14.07 -12.50 -2.79
CA GLU A 154 -13.30 -11.74 -1.80
C GLU A 154 -11.94 -11.43 -2.43
N PRO A 155 -11.69 -10.20 -2.90
CA PRO A 155 -10.38 -9.85 -3.41
C PRO A 155 -9.48 -9.34 -2.30
N GLN A 156 -8.18 -9.61 -2.43
CA GLN A 156 -7.17 -9.05 -1.56
C GLN A 156 -5.87 -8.86 -2.34
N LEU A 157 -5.23 -7.72 -2.12
CA LEU A 157 -3.96 -7.35 -2.73
C LEU A 157 -2.85 -7.35 -1.68
N TRP A 158 -1.66 -7.76 -2.08
CA TRP A 158 -0.45 -7.77 -1.26
C TRP A 158 0.73 -7.22 -2.03
N THR A 159 1.54 -6.41 -1.35
CA THR A 159 2.94 -6.15 -1.72
C THR A 159 3.82 -7.23 -1.13
N TYR A 160 4.90 -7.63 -1.80
CA TYR A 160 5.81 -8.66 -1.28
C TYR A 160 7.28 -8.46 -1.62
N TYR A 161 8.13 -8.98 -0.76
CA TYR A 161 9.59 -8.92 -0.86
C TYR A 161 10.17 -10.34 -0.72
N MET A 162 11.42 -10.56 -1.14
CA MET A 162 12.03 -11.91 -1.20
C MET A 162 13.11 -12.19 -0.14
N GLU A 163 13.56 -11.19 0.62
CA GLU A 163 14.67 -11.31 1.58
C GLU A 163 14.37 -10.68 2.96
N PRO A 164 13.67 -11.39 3.88
CA PRO A 164 13.00 -12.69 3.68
C PRO A 164 11.74 -12.56 2.83
N VAL A 165 11.16 -13.71 2.44
CA VAL A 165 9.84 -13.72 1.79
C VAL A 165 8.80 -13.20 2.77
N GLU A 166 8.26 -12.02 2.49
CA GLU A 166 7.28 -11.33 3.32
C GLU A 166 6.21 -10.69 2.44
N PHE A 167 4.95 -10.87 2.80
CA PHE A 167 3.76 -10.31 2.17
C PHE A 167 3.10 -9.32 3.12
N SER A 168 2.83 -8.11 2.65
CA SER A 168 2.10 -7.08 3.38
C SER A 168 0.76 -6.86 2.70
N ALA A 169 -0.33 -6.93 3.45
CA ALA A 169 -1.67 -6.70 2.92
C ALA A 169 -1.86 -5.22 2.60
N GLU A 170 -2.31 -4.93 1.39
CA GLU A 170 -2.77 -3.59 1.05
C GLU A 170 -4.22 -3.40 1.53
N PRO A 171 -4.62 -2.16 1.89
CA PRO A 171 -6.00 -1.87 2.22
C PRO A 171 -6.94 -2.26 1.07
N THR A 172 -8.09 -2.82 1.42
CA THR A 172 -9.13 -3.21 0.45
C THR A 172 -10.17 -2.11 0.35
N PRO A 173 -10.27 -1.41 -0.81
CA PRO A 173 -11.29 -0.39 -1.02
C PRO A 173 -12.70 -0.97 -0.86
N LEU A 174 -13.64 -0.14 -0.45
CA LEU A 174 -15.03 -0.57 -0.31
C LEU A 174 -15.61 -0.94 -1.68
N ASP A 175 -16.30 -2.07 -1.76
CA ASP A 175 -16.92 -2.55 -3.00
C ASP A 175 -15.96 -2.64 -4.20
N VAL A 176 -14.68 -2.93 -3.94
CA VAL A 176 -13.62 -2.90 -4.95
C VAL A 176 -13.94 -3.76 -6.18
N MET A 177 -14.57 -4.93 -6.01
CA MET A 177 -14.93 -5.81 -7.15
C MET A 177 -15.83 -5.14 -8.19
N ASN A 178 -16.73 -4.25 -7.78
CA ASN A 178 -17.61 -3.51 -8.70
C ASN A 178 -16.93 -2.28 -9.31
N GLN A 179 -15.78 -1.88 -8.76
CA GLN A 179 -15.00 -0.73 -9.20
C GLN A 179 -13.81 -1.11 -10.08
N LEU A 180 -13.31 -2.34 -9.95
CA LEU A 180 -12.29 -2.88 -10.84
C LEU A 180 -12.82 -2.91 -12.28
N SER A 181 -12.12 -2.21 -13.17
CA SER A 181 -12.46 -2.13 -14.58
C SER A 181 -11.20 -2.17 -15.45
N GLY A 182 -11.36 -2.56 -16.72
CA GLY A 182 -10.24 -2.72 -17.64
C GLY A 182 -9.46 -4.03 -17.44
N ASP A 183 -8.27 -4.06 -18.04
CA ASP A 183 -7.42 -5.26 -18.10
C ASP A 183 -6.37 -5.31 -16.95
N ASP A 184 -6.06 -4.16 -16.34
CA ASP A 184 -5.08 -4.02 -15.26
C ASP A 184 -5.77 -3.70 -13.92
N TRP A 185 -6.14 -4.75 -13.20
CA TRP A 185 -6.82 -4.63 -11.92
C TRP A 185 -5.90 -4.19 -10.79
N ILE A 186 -4.58 -4.41 -10.91
CA ILE A 186 -3.62 -3.98 -9.89
C ILE A 186 -3.51 -2.45 -9.93
N GLN A 187 -3.33 -1.86 -11.12
CA GLN A 187 -3.29 -0.41 -11.24
C GLN A 187 -4.63 0.22 -10.82
N ALA A 188 -5.76 -0.36 -11.25
CA ALA A 188 -7.08 0.14 -10.85
C ALA A 188 -7.27 0.14 -9.32
N TRP A 189 -6.71 -0.84 -8.60
CA TRP A 189 -6.74 -0.89 -7.14
C TRP A 189 -6.01 0.30 -6.51
N PHE A 190 -4.78 0.56 -6.95
CA PHE A 190 -4.00 1.68 -6.41
C PHE A 190 -4.59 3.04 -6.77
N ASP A 191 -5.21 3.19 -7.96
CA ASP A 191 -5.95 4.40 -8.33
C ASP A 191 -7.16 4.65 -7.40
N LEU A 192 -7.83 3.59 -6.94
CA LEU A 192 -8.89 3.69 -5.94
C LEU A 192 -8.36 4.14 -4.59
N LEU A 193 -7.28 3.52 -4.11
CA LEU A 193 -6.65 3.90 -2.84
C LEU A 193 -6.16 5.35 -2.85
N ALA A 194 -5.54 5.79 -3.95
CA ALA A 194 -5.10 7.18 -4.10
C ALA A 194 -6.29 8.15 -4.01
N ARG A 195 -7.41 7.84 -4.65
CA ARG A 195 -8.63 8.66 -4.58
C ARG A 195 -9.24 8.69 -3.18
N GLU A 196 -9.32 7.55 -2.49
CA GLU A 196 -9.81 7.48 -1.11
C GLU A 196 -8.92 8.30 -0.17
N MET A 197 -7.60 8.22 -0.36
CA MET A 197 -6.64 9.02 0.40
C MET A 197 -6.79 10.52 0.11
N GLU A 198 -6.99 10.94 -1.13
CA GLU A 198 -7.26 12.34 -1.48
C GLU A 198 -8.52 12.86 -0.81
N ILE A 199 -9.61 12.07 -0.80
CA ILE A 199 -10.86 12.43 -0.10
C ILE A 199 -10.62 12.55 1.40
N ALA A 200 -9.88 11.61 2.00
CA ALA A 200 -9.58 11.64 3.43
C ALA A 200 -8.65 12.80 3.85
N MET A 201 -7.85 13.32 2.92
CA MET A 201 -6.96 14.46 3.15
C MET A 201 -7.60 15.81 2.81
N ALA A 202 -8.79 15.83 2.22
CA ALA A 202 -9.53 17.06 1.95
C ALA A 202 -9.94 17.73 3.28
N PRO A 203 -9.92 19.07 3.36
CA PRO A 203 -10.38 19.77 4.56
C PRO A 203 -11.88 19.50 4.79
N ASP A 204 -12.26 19.39 6.05
CA ASP A 204 -13.67 19.24 6.45
C ASP A 204 -14.51 20.39 5.87
N GLU A 205 -15.74 20.09 5.43
CA GLU A 205 -16.68 21.12 5.01
C GLU A 205 -17.07 22.00 6.21
N GLU A 206 -16.79 23.30 6.12
CA GLU A 206 -17.29 24.29 7.08
C GLU A 206 -18.80 24.42 6.93
N ILE A 207 -19.55 23.70 7.75
CA ILE A 207 -21.00 23.88 7.85
C ILE A 207 -21.24 25.21 8.59
N GLU A 208 -21.55 26.27 7.84
CA GLU A 208 -22.13 27.49 8.40
C GLU A 208 -23.51 27.16 8.96
N ILE A 209 -23.59 26.78 10.24
CA ILE A 209 -24.85 26.69 10.96
C ILE A 209 -25.36 28.12 11.14
N PRO A 210 -26.50 28.51 10.53
CA PRO A 210 -27.06 29.83 10.75
C PRO A 210 -27.35 29.98 12.25
N GLN A 211 -26.59 30.84 12.92
CA GLN A 211 -26.91 31.23 14.28
C GLN A 211 -28.06 32.23 14.21
N GLU A 212 -29.27 31.80 14.56
CA GLU A 212 -30.35 32.75 14.84
C GLU A 212 -29.94 33.60 16.04
N ASN A 213 -29.70 34.90 15.79
CA ASN A 213 -29.57 35.89 16.85
C ASN A 213 -30.94 36.08 17.48
N PHE A 214 -31.14 35.57 18.69
CA PHE A 214 -32.37 35.78 19.47
C PHE A 214 -32.40 37.14 20.19
N ASP A 215 -31.51 38.07 19.82
CA ASP A 215 -31.38 39.40 20.44
C ASP A 215 -32.10 40.51 19.64
N GLU A 216 -33.19 40.18 18.94
CA GLU A 216 -34.11 41.22 18.45
C GLU A 216 -35.03 41.68 19.59
N GLU A 217 -34.57 42.67 20.36
CA GLU A 217 -35.47 43.54 21.13
C GLU A 217 -36.33 44.33 20.13
N GLU A 218 -37.56 43.88 19.94
CA GLU A 218 -38.59 44.58 19.17
C GLU A 218 -38.90 45.93 19.85
N ASP A 219 -38.32 47.00 19.32
CA ASP A 219 -38.59 48.38 19.73
C ASP A 219 -40.03 48.75 19.35
N THR A 220 -40.98 48.46 20.24
CA THR A 220 -42.37 48.90 20.09
C THR A 220 -42.62 50.13 20.96
N PRO A 221 -42.99 51.30 20.41
CA PRO A 221 -43.29 52.46 21.23
C PRO A 221 -44.62 52.29 21.94
N ALA A 222 -44.59 52.44 23.27
CA ALA A 222 -45.77 52.42 24.12
C ALA A 222 -46.72 53.60 23.81
N ASN A 223 -47.98 53.29 23.52
CA ASN A 223 -49.09 54.21 23.76
C ASN A 223 -50.20 53.48 24.53
N VAL A 224 -50.70 54.15 25.55
CA VAL A 224 -51.53 53.63 26.65
C VAL A 224 -53.00 53.61 26.26
N GLY A 225 -53.72 52.51 26.57
CA GLY A 225 -55.18 52.58 26.62
C GLY A 225 -55.92 51.26 26.86
N GLY A 226 -56.32 51.00 28.11
CA GLY A 226 -57.67 50.50 28.41
C GLY A 226 -57.91 48.98 28.58
N SER A 227 -58.04 48.58 29.85
CA SER A 227 -59.09 47.72 30.43
C SER A 227 -59.42 46.31 29.90
N GLU A 228 -59.32 45.37 30.85
CA GLU A 228 -60.12 44.15 31.06
C GLU A 228 -59.99 42.96 30.10
N GLY A 229 -59.38 41.86 30.59
CA GLY A 229 -59.42 40.56 29.91
C GLY A 229 -58.52 39.48 30.53
N LEU A 230 -58.95 38.96 31.68
CA LEU A 230 -58.65 37.66 32.32
C LEU A 230 -57.76 36.64 31.57
N GLY A 231 -56.75 36.12 32.28
CA GLY A 231 -56.25 34.73 32.12
C GLY A 231 -54.77 34.59 31.81
N ALA A 232 -53.90 34.65 32.82
CA ALA A 232 -52.49 34.26 32.69
C ALA A 232 -52.30 32.76 33.00
N PRO A 233 -51.70 31.97 32.09
CA PRO A 233 -51.04 30.73 32.44
C PRO A 233 -49.52 30.86 32.24
N GLY A 234 -48.79 30.62 33.34
CA GLY A 234 -47.54 29.84 33.32
C GLY A 234 -46.25 30.55 32.89
N ARG A 235 -45.48 30.98 33.91
CA ARG A 235 -44.02 31.18 33.79
C ARG A 235 -43.32 29.88 33.34
N PRO A 236 -42.29 29.94 32.47
CA PRO A 236 -41.41 28.81 32.21
C PRO A 236 -40.66 28.39 33.48
N GLY A 237 -40.76 27.11 33.82
CA GLY A 237 -40.23 26.53 35.05
C GLY A 237 -38.69 26.52 35.12
N LYS A 238 -38.17 26.70 36.34
CA LYS A 238 -36.79 26.37 36.69
C LYS A 238 -36.57 24.86 36.48
N ARG A 239 -35.49 24.50 35.78
CA ARG A 239 -34.99 23.12 35.68
C ARG A 239 -34.85 22.52 37.10
N PRO A 240 -35.44 21.35 37.41
CA PRO A 240 -35.16 20.67 38.66
C PRO A 240 -33.67 20.32 38.74
N THR A 241 -33.03 20.74 39.83
CA THR A 241 -31.65 20.36 40.13
C THR A 241 -31.63 18.86 40.42
N ALA A 242 -30.94 18.08 39.59
CA ALA A 242 -30.74 16.66 39.86
C ALA A 242 -29.95 16.46 41.17
N PRO A 243 -30.20 15.39 41.95
CA PRO A 243 -29.41 15.09 43.14
C PRO A 243 -27.94 14.84 42.76
N ARG A 244 -27.04 15.48 43.50
CA ARG A 244 -25.58 15.29 43.40
C ARG A 244 -25.24 13.84 43.75
N VAL A 245 -24.88 13.03 42.75
CA VAL A 245 -24.32 11.68 42.98
C VAL A 245 -23.01 11.84 43.76
N LYS A 246 -22.94 11.24 44.96
CA LYS A 246 -21.69 11.20 45.73
C LYS A 246 -20.71 10.24 45.04
N PRO A 247 -19.42 10.60 44.89
CA PRO A 247 -18.41 9.64 44.46
C PRO A 247 -18.28 8.50 45.50
N PRO A 248 -17.95 7.27 45.08
CA PRO A 248 -17.73 6.16 46.00
C PRO A 248 -16.61 6.50 46.98
N GLY A 249 -16.91 6.40 48.27
CA GLY A 249 -15.94 6.66 49.34
C GLY A 249 -14.84 5.60 49.35
N LEU A 250 -13.60 6.08 49.50
CA LEU A 250 -12.45 5.26 49.86
C LEU A 250 -12.72 4.50 51.18
N PRO A 251 -12.32 3.22 51.29
CA PRO A 251 -12.50 2.45 52.50
C PRO A 251 -11.63 3.01 53.65
N PRO A 252 -12.18 3.10 54.88
CA PRO A 252 -11.45 3.61 56.04
C PRO A 252 -10.39 2.60 56.50
N GLY A 253 -9.20 3.11 56.79
CA GLY A 253 -8.10 2.36 57.41
C GLY A 253 -8.53 1.75 58.75
N GLY A 254 -8.27 0.45 58.88
CA GLY A 254 -8.29 -0.31 60.13
C GLY A 254 -6.88 -0.45 60.73
N PRO A 255 -6.77 -0.91 61.99
CA PRO A 255 -5.91 -0.32 63.01
C PRO A 255 -4.46 -0.84 63.06
N ALA A 256 -3.63 -0.04 63.73
CA ALA A 256 -2.25 -0.33 64.12
C ALA A 256 -2.15 -1.68 64.86
N GLY A 257 -1.29 -2.56 64.34
CA GLY A 257 -0.82 -3.76 65.02
C GLY A 257 0.40 -3.45 65.89
N GLN A 258 0.34 -3.92 67.14
CA GLN A 258 1.46 -4.57 67.82
C GLN A 258 1.25 -6.08 67.70
#